data_AF-A0A4R2ZTX2-F1
#
_entry.id   AF-A0A4R2ZTX2-F1
#
_cell.length_a   1.000
_cell.length_b   1.000
_cell.length_c   1.000
_cell.angle_alpha   90.00
_cell.angle_beta   90.00
_cell.angle_gamma   90.00
#
_symmetry.space_group_name_H-M   'P 1'
#
loop_
_entity.id
_entity.type
_entity.pdbx_description
1 polymer ?
#
loop_
_entity_poly.entity_id
_entity_poly.type
_entity_poly.pdbx_seq_one_letter_code
_entity_poly.pdbx_strand_id
1 'polypeptide(L)' 'MTDRRERILALSRRELAQLHAGELSKALFPDPETPDDAVSDEAKASIQMSVSELTVLHRAELSVWLAENE' A
#
# COMPACT_ATOMS: atom_id res chain seq x y z
N MET A 1 2.06 15.02 -15.00
CA MET A 1 1.97 13.98 -13.94
C MET A 1 1.49 12.72 -14.62
N THR A 2 2.29 11.66 -14.65
CA THR A 2 1.86 10.37 -15.21
C THR A 2 0.75 9.81 -14.33
N ASP A 3 -0.34 9.35 -14.93
CA ASP A 3 -1.47 8.79 -14.20
C ASP A 3 -1.00 7.54 -13.43
N ARG A 4 -1.44 7.38 -12.17
CA ARG A 4 -1.02 6.24 -11.32
C ARG A 4 -1.39 4.92 -11.99
N ARG A 5 -2.52 4.86 -12.68
CA ARG A 5 -2.95 3.69 -13.44
C ARG A 5 -1.95 3.33 -14.55
N GLU A 6 -1.53 4.30 -15.35
CA GLU A 6 -0.52 4.08 -16.41
C GLU A 6 0.78 3.52 -15.84
N ARG A 7 1.22 4.06 -14.69
CA ARG A 7 2.41 3.56 -14.00
C ARG A 7 2.23 2.12 -13.54
N ILE A 8 1.09 1.76 -12.95
CA ILE A 8 0.80 0.39 -12.50
C ILE A 8 0.84 -0.59 -13.67
N LEU A 9 0.21 -0.24 -14.79
CA LEU A 9 0.17 -1.09 -15.99
C LEU A 9 1.55 -1.30 -16.63
N ALA A 10 2.49 -0.37 -16.43
CA ALA A 10 3.85 -0.49 -16.93
C ALA A 10 4.76 -1.38 -16.07
N LEU A 11 4.33 -1.80 -14.88
CA LEU A 11 5.13 -2.64 -13.98
C LEU A 11 4.98 -4.12 -14.30
N SER A 12 6.06 -4.88 -14.09
CA SER A 12 5.95 -6.33 -13.97
C SER A 12 5.21 -6.73 -12.68
N ARG A 13 4.68 -7.96 -12.64
CA ARG A 13 4.04 -8.52 -11.43
C ARG A 13 4.91 -8.40 -10.18
N ARG A 14 6.23 -8.60 -10.31
CA ARG A 14 7.18 -8.51 -9.19
C ARG A 14 7.32 -7.07 -8.70
N GLU A 15 7.44 -6.11 -9.60
CA GLU A 15 7.59 -4.70 -9.25
C GLU A 15 6.30 -4.14 -8.63
N LEU A 16 5.13 -4.56 -9.13
CA LEU A 16 3.84 -4.19 -8.55
C LEU A 16 3.72 -4.70 -7.11
N ALA A 17 4.07 -5.98 -6.87
CA ALA A 17 4.07 -6.54 -5.52
C ALA A 17 5.05 -5.82 -4.59
N GLN A 18 6.24 -5.46 -5.08
CA GLN A 18 7.23 -4.70 -4.31
C GLN A 18 6.74 -3.29 -3.97
N LEU A 19 6.08 -2.61 -4.90
CA LEU A 19 5.47 -1.30 -4.67
C LEU A 19 4.42 -1.37 -3.56
N HIS A 20 3.46 -2.31 -3.67
CA HIS A 20 2.39 -2.47 -2.69
C HIS A 20 2.91 -2.84 -1.30
N ALA A 21 3.85 -3.79 -1.23
CA ALA A 21 4.48 -4.17 0.03
C ALA A 21 5.23 -3.00 0.68
N GLY A 22 5.94 -2.19 -0.11
CA GLY A 22 6.63 -1.00 0.39
C GLY A 22 5.68 0.08 0.89
N GLU A 23 4.56 0.32 0.21
CA GLU A 23 3.53 1.27 0.64
C GLU A 23 2.84 0.80 1.94
N LEU A 24 2.46 -0.48 2.03
CA LEU A 24 1.86 -1.06 3.24
C LEU A 24 2.83 -1.04 4.43
N SER A 25 4.11 -1.38 4.22
CA SER A 25 5.11 -1.37 5.29
C SER A 25 5.29 0.03 5.89
N LYS A 26 5.28 1.08 5.04
CA LYS A 26 5.39 2.46 5.51
C LYS A 26 4.15 2.92 6.28
N ALA A 27 2.96 2.47 5.85
CA ALA A 27 1.72 2.81 6.54
C ALA A 27 1.59 2.08 7.89
N LEU A 28 2.06 0.83 7.97
CA LEU A 28 2.02 0.03 9.20
C LEU A 28 3.05 0.52 10.22
N PHE A 29 4.22 0.95 9.76
CA PHE A 29 5.33 1.42 10.59
C PHE A 29 5.74 2.85 10.20
N PRO A 30 4.89 3.87 10.47
CA PRO A 30 5.21 5.26 10.13
C PRO A 30 6.39 5.79 10.95
N ASP A 31 6.61 5.25 12.15
CA ASP A 31 7.79 5.46 12.97
C ASP A 31 8.32 4.10 13.46
N PRO A 32 9.25 3.46 12.73
CA PRO A 32 9.72 2.10 13.00
C PRO A 32 10.49 1.94 14.31
N GLU A 33 10.96 3.04 14.90
CA GLU A 33 11.72 3.01 16.16
C GLU A 33 10.80 3.00 17.38
N THR A 34 9.53 3.39 17.20
CA THR A 34 8.54 3.40 18.28
C THR A 34 8.05 1.98 18.56
N PRO A 35 8.20 1.46 19.80
CA PRO A 35 7.64 0.17 20.18
C PRO A 35 6.11 0.16 20.10
N ASP A 36 5.50 -0.96 19.71
CA ASP A 36 4.04 -1.09 19.55
C ASP A 36 3.24 -0.71 20.81
N ASP A 37 3.78 -1.00 22.00
CA ASP A 37 3.15 -0.66 23.29
C ASP A 37 3.20 0.85 23.59
N ALA A 38 4.11 1.59 22.94
CA ALA A 38 4.24 3.03 23.06
C ALA A 38 3.36 3.79 22.05
N VAL A 39 2.80 3.11 21.04
CA VAL A 39 1.87 3.72 20.07
C VAL A 39 0.51 3.94 20.74
N SER A 40 0.07 5.19 20.77
CA SER A 40 -1.23 5.57 21.34
C SER A 40 -2.40 4.96 20.55
N ASP A 41 -3.56 4.83 21.20
CA ASP A 41 -4.77 4.30 20.55
C ASP A 41 -5.21 5.15 19.35
N GLU A 42 -5.04 6.47 19.43
CA GLU A 42 -5.31 7.38 18.31
C GLU A 42 -4.37 7.13 17.13
N ALA A 43 -3.08 6.93 17.39
CA ALA A 43 -2.11 6.60 16.35
C ALA A 43 -2.38 5.21 15.75
N LYS A 44 -2.75 4.21 16.58
CA LYS A 44 -3.19 2.88 16.11
C LYS A 44 -4.41 2.98 15.18
N ALA A 45 -5.40 3.80 15.53
CA ALA A 45 -6.57 4.03 14.70
C ALA A 45 -6.20 4.69 13.36
N SER A 46 -5.30 5.67 13.38
CA SER A 46 -4.79 6.33 12.15
C SER A 46 -4.02 5.37 11.24
N ILE A 47 -3.16 4.51 11.82
CA ILE A 47 -2.46 3.44 11.10
C ILE A 47 -3.47 2.47 10.48
N GLN A 48 -4.47 2.02 11.26
CA GLN A 48 -5.50 1.11 10.78
C GLN A 48 -6.29 1.69 9.60
N MET A 49 -6.66 2.97 9.66
CA MET A 49 -7.33 3.66 8.55
C MET A 49 -6.44 3.70 7.30
N SER A 50 -5.19 4.13 7.45
CA SER A 50 -4.22 4.24 6.36
C SER A 50 -3.96 2.89 5.66
N VAL A 51 -3.76 1.83 6.46
CA VAL A 51 -3.58 0.46 5.94
C VAL A 51 -4.85 -0.03 5.22
N SER A 52 -6.04 0.28 5.75
CA SER A 52 -7.30 -0.12 5.14
C SER A 52 -7.50 0.55 3.77
N GLU A 53 -7.25 1.86 3.68
CA GLU A 53 -7.34 2.62 2.43
C GLU A 53 -6.37 2.09 1.37
N LEU A 54 -5.11 1.85 1.74
CA LEU A 54 -4.12 1.27 0.85
C LEU A 54 -4.51 -0.13 0.38
N THR A 55 -5.03 -0.97 1.28
CA THR A 55 -5.46 -2.33 0.91
C THR A 55 -6.58 -2.30 -0.13
N VAL A 56 -7.53 -1.38 -0.01
CA VAL A 56 -8.61 -1.22 -1.00
C VAL A 56 -8.03 -0.76 -2.34
N LEU A 57 -7.14 0.24 -2.33
CA LEU A 57 -6.48 0.75 -3.52
C LEU A 57 -5.65 -0.34 -4.23
N HIS A 58 -4.80 -1.06 -3.51
CA HIS A 58 -3.94 -2.11 -4.06
C HIS A 58 -4.74 -3.26 -4.67
N ARG A 59 -5.88 -3.62 -4.08
CA ARG A 59 -6.79 -4.62 -4.68
C ARG A 59 -7.39 -4.14 -6.00
N ALA A 60 -7.79 -2.87 -6.07
CA ALA A 60 -8.29 -2.29 -7.31
C ALA A 60 -7.19 -2.26 -8.40
N GLU A 61 -5.96 -1.91 -8.02
CA GLU A 61 -4.80 -1.89 -8.92
C GLU A 61 -4.42 -3.28 -9.43
N LEU A 62 -4.40 -4.28 -8.54
CA LEU A 62 -4.19 -5.67 -8.93
C LEU A 62 -5.26 -6.14 -9.91
N SER A 63 -6.54 -5.83 -9.65
CA SER A 63 -7.63 -6.18 -10.55
C SER A 63 -7.44 -5.58 -11.96
N VAL A 64 -7.07 -4.30 -12.03
CA VAL A 64 -6.78 -3.62 -13.31
C VAL A 64 -5.57 -4.22 -14.00
N TRP A 65 -4.50 -4.50 -13.26
CA TRP A 65 -3.28 -5.09 -13.82
C TRP A 65 -3.54 -6.50 -14.39
N LEU A 66 -4.27 -7.34 -13.65
CA LEU A 66 -4.63 -8.69 -14.08
C LEU A 66 -5.48 -8.68 -15.35
N ALA A 67 -6.45 -7.77 -15.45
CA ALA A 67 -7.31 -7.67 -16.63
C ALA A 67 -6.57 -7.33 -17.95
N GLU A 68 -5.38 -6.74 -17.86
CA GLU A 68 -4.58 -6.32 -19.02
C GLU A 68 -3.38 -7.25 -19.29
N ASN A 69 -3.00 -8.12 -18.34
CA ASN A 69 -1.77 -8.93 -18.40
C ASN A 69 -1.98 -10.45 -18.24
N GLU A 70 -3.19 -10.92 -17.96
CA GLU A 70 -3.58 -12.34 -17.94
C GLU A 70 -4.69 -12.63 -18.95
#